data_AF-A0A1B6FL06-F1
#
_entry.id   AF-A0A1B6FL06-F1
#
_cell.length_a   1.000
_cell.length_b   1.000
_cell.length_c   1.000
_cell.angle_alpha   90.00
_cell.angle_beta   90.00
_cell.angle_gamma   90.00
#
_symmetry.space_group_name_H-M   'P 1'
#
loop_
_entity.id
_entity.type
_entity.pdbx_description
1 polymer ?
#
loop_
_entity_poly.entity_id
_entity_poly.type
_entity_poly.pdbx_seq_one_letter_code
_entity_poly.pdbx_strand_id
1 'polypeptide(L)'
;EIPSKLVLAREIPKNFDETNNDISQIRNQVNQYGINVPELKKIVTELEPEQTATTAKLREMNDQIAELNKKIDMARNLVDRVNVGVQFRPSTTLQLRNPKNLADQAVSSRVSTYFKTAAPNNFLFYVGNEMGTNLKKTKSDDYMALEVENGYPVLRLDLGNGPENVFSNKYVADDNWYEAVIERTGPNVKLTIREEQPDGEQINHTTEKTLIGPNSILNLDRNLSKVFVGGYPATFAMQDNVKYSSMDGSVEGFMIGDQPVSLWNFVQGEDNNRGAMQRNRLLSLKRTTGYRFNADSFVILDNRPYSLKSRTNIKLDFKTVSPNGLMFLVGQVDDAAKTSGFMSIELRDGSVVFQFKLDDVVTLVADNRAYNDGQWHTVKAVRDGRDGVL
;
A
#
# COMPACT_ATOMS: atom_id res chain seq x y z
N GLU A 1 -0.61 19.60 24.33
CA GLU A 1 -1.44 18.39 24.59
C GLU A 1 -1.72 17.78 23.23
N ILE A 2 -1.38 16.53 22.92
CA ILE A 2 -1.64 15.20 23.51
C ILE A 2 -0.46 14.30 23.04
N PRO A 3 -0.07 13.17 23.69
CA PRO A 3 -0.27 12.73 25.07
C PRO A 3 0.96 12.07 25.73
N SER A 4 0.87 12.05 27.06
CA SER A 4 1.43 11.13 28.07
C SER A 4 1.24 9.60 27.83
N LYS A 5 1.09 9.12 26.57
CA LYS A 5 0.98 7.68 26.25
C LYS A 5 2.28 7.02 25.76
N LEU A 6 3.35 7.79 25.54
CA LEU A 6 4.62 7.25 25.04
C LEU A 6 5.62 6.86 26.14
N VAL A 7 5.42 7.32 27.38
CA VAL A 7 6.30 6.97 28.51
C VAL A 7 5.94 5.60 29.11
N LEU A 8 4.66 5.22 29.10
CA LEU A 8 4.18 3.94 29.63
C LEU A 8 4.58 2.71 28.79
N ALA A 9 4.88 2.87 27.49
CA ALA A 9 5.17 1.71 26.62
C ALA A 9 6.62 1.19 26.73
N ARG A 10 7.53 1.95 27.36
CA ARG A 10 8.96 1.55 27.50
C ARG A 10 9.31 0.97 28.86
N GLU A 11 8.46 1.12 29.87
CA GLU A 11 8.73 0.63 31.24
C GLU A 11 8.12 -0.75 31.51
N ILE A 12 7.15 -1.20 30.69
CA ILE A 12 6.40 -2.46 30.93
C ILE A 12 7.25 -3.73 30.75
N PRO A 13 8.17 -3.86 29.77
CA PRO A 13 9.02 -5.05 29.67
C PRO A 13 10.04 -5.12 30.81
N LYS A 14 10.54 -3.96 31.27
CA LYS A 14 11.52 -3.87 32.37
C LYS A 14 10.94 -4.34 33.70
N ASN A 15 9.69 -3.93 34.00
CA ASN A 15 9.02 -4.36 35.22
C ASN A 15 8.70 -5.86 35.22
N PHE A 16 8.49 -6.49 34.06
CA PHE A 16 8.20 -7.93 33.97
C PHE A 16 9.45 -8.79 34.26
N ASP A 17 10.62 -8.38 33.74
CA ASP A 17 11.89 -9.07 33.98
C ASP A 17 12.41 -8.83 35.41
N GLU A 18 12.22 -7.62 35.95
CA GLU A 18 12.52 -7.31 37.36
C GLU A 18 11.61 -8.10 38.31
N THR A 19 10.30 -8.20 38.03
CA THR A 19 9.38 -8.99 38.87
C THR A 19 9.67 -10.50 38.82
N ASN A 20 10.10 -11.05 37.68
CA ASN A 20 10.52 -12.46 37.60
C ASN A 20 11.82 -12.72 38.37
N ASN A 21 12.77 -11.78 38.32
CA ASN A 21 13.97 -11.83 39.14
C ASN A 21 13.63 -11.74 40.63
N ASP A 22 12.72 -10.85 41.02
CA ASP A 22 12.25 -10.69 42.40
C ASP A 22 11.53 -11.96 42.91
N ILE A 23 10.67 -12.58 42.10
CA ILE A 23 10.03 -13.87 42.45
C ILE A 23 11.07 -14.99 42.61
N SER A 24 12.10 -15.01 41.76
CA SER A 24 13.19 -15.98 41.88
C SER A 24 14.03 -15.76 43.15
N GLN A 25 14.28 -14.49 43.51
CA GLN A 25 14.99 -14.10 44.73
C GLN A 25 14.17 -14.39 45.98
N ILE A 26 12.86 -14.10 45.96
CA ILE A 26 11.91 -14.44 47.02
C ILE A 26 11.84 -15.96 47.21
N ARG A 27 11.78 -16.75 46.13
CA ARG A 27 11.80 -18.22 46.21
C ARG A 27 13.10 -18.77 46.82
N ASN A 28 14.24 -18.14 46.54
CA ASN A 28 15.52 -18.49 47.13
C ASN A 28 15.66 -18.06 48.60
N GLN A 29 15.10 -16.90 48.98
CA GLN A 29 15.10 -16.39 50.36
C GLN A 29 14.12 -17.14 51.27
N VAL A 30 12.98 -17.60 50.75
CA VAL A 30 11.96 -18.40 51.48
C VAL A 30 12.49 -19.78 51.87
N ASN A 31 13.45 -20.35 51.14
CA ASN A 31 14.09 -21.62 51.50
C ASN A 31 15.17 -21.47 52.60
N GLN A 32 15.64 -20.24 52.85
CA GLN A 32 16.80 -19.99 53.73
C GLN A 32 16.40 -19.51 55.14
N TYR A 33 15.20 -18.98 55.31
CA TYR A 33 14.63 -18.61 56.61
C TYR A 33 13.26 -19.28 56.73
N GLY A 34 13.04 -20.03 57.82
CA GLY A 34 11.75 -20.64 58.16
C GLY A 34 10.68 -19.60 58.49
N ILE A 35 10.30 -18.82 57.48
CA ILE A 35 9.24 -17.82 57.51
C ILE A 35 7.91 -18.56 57.38
N ASN A 36 6.88 -18.03 58.04
CA ASN A 36 5.52 -18.58 58.14
C ASN A 36 4.92 -18.94 56.77
N VAL A 37 5.26 -20.14 56.28
CA VAL A 37 4.88 -20.70 54.97
C VAL A 37 3.38 -20.60 54.65
N PRO A 38 2.45 -20.72 55.62
CA PRO A 38 1.02 -20.62 55.32
C PRO A 38 0.58 -19.24 54.80
N GLU A 39 1.16 -18.16 55.31
CA GLU A 39 0.75 -16.79 54.99
C GLU A 39 1.28 -16.35 53.62
N LEU A 40 2.52 -16.74 53.30
CA LEU A 40 3.10 -16.58 51.96
C LEU A 40 2.40 -17.46 50.91
N LYS A 41 2.02 -18.70 51.26
CA LYS A 41 1.17 -19.51 50.37
C LYS A 41 -0.15 -18.81 50.11
N LYS A 42 -0.79 -18.24 51.13
CA LYS A 42 -2.07 -17.54 50.98
C LYS A 42 -1.95 -16.35 50.02
N ILE A 43 -0.91 -15.52 50.18
CA ILE A 43 -0.64 -14.39 49.28
C ILE A 43 -0.38 -14.85 47.84
N VAL A 44 0.41 -15.92 47.63
CA VAL A 44 0.66 -16.49 46.29
C VAL A 44 -0.64 -17.05 45.67
N THR A 45 -1.46 -17.75 46.47
CA THR A 45 -2.73 -18.33 46.00
C THR A 45 -3.77 -17.25 45.67
N GLU A 46 -3.69 -16.08 46.32
CA GLU A 46 -4.55 -14.92 46.06
C GLU A 46 -4.07 -14.09 44.84
N LEU A 47 -2.75 -14.03 44.59
CA LEU A 47 -2.17 -13.28 43.47
C LEU A 47 -2.19 -14.02 42.12
N GLU A 48 -2.11 -15.35 42.12
CA GLU A 48 -2.20 -16.17 40.90
C GLU A 48 -3.47 -15.93 40.05
N PRO A 49 -4.69 -15.91 40.62
CA PRO A 49 -5.89 -15.66 39.84
C PRO A 49 -5.96 -14.22 39.31
N GLU A 50 -5.39 -13.24 40.02
CA GLU A 50 -5.33 -11.84 39.55
C GLU A 50 -4.35 -11.67 38.38
N GLN A 51 -3.21 -12.36 38.41
CA GLN A 51 -2.24 -12.40 37.30
C GLN A 51 -2.83 -13.12 36.08
N THR A 52 -3.57 -14.21 36.29
CA THR A 52 -4.26 -14.95 35.23
C THR A 52 -5.38 -14.12 34.60
N ALA A 53 -6.16 -13.39 35.42
CA ALA A 53 -7.17 -12.47 34.93
C ALA A 53 -6.56 -11.30 34.13
N THR A 54 -5.43 -10.77 34.60
CA THR A 54 -4.72 -9.67 33.93
C THR A 54 -4.14 -10.11 32.58
N THR A 55 -3.54 -11.31 32.53
CA THR A 55 -3.01 -11.89 31.28
C THR A 55 -4.12 -12.25 30.29
N ALA A 56 -5.26 -12.78 30.77
CA ALA A 56 -6.44 -13.00 29.95
C ALA A 56 -6.98 -11.69 29.35
N LYS A 57 -7.07 -10.63 30.15
CA LYS A 57 -7.51 -9.30 29.70
C LYS A 57 -6.53 -8.68 28.70
N LEU A 58 -5.22 -8.87 28.89
CA LEU A 58 -4.20 -8.46 27.91
C LEU A 58 -4.35 -9.19 26.58
N ARG A 59 -4.61 -10.50 26.61
CA ARG A 59 -4.89 -11.29 25.41
C ARG A 59 -6.14 -10.80 24.70
N GLU A 60 -7.22 -10.59 25.44
CA GLU A 60 -8.48 -10.05 24.90
C GLU A 60 -8.28 -8.67 24.26
N MET A 61 -7.54 -7.77 24.91
CA MET A 61 -7.21 -6.45 24.33
C MET A 61 -6.37 -6.57 23.06
N ASN A 62 -5.39 -7.48 23.02
CA ASN A 62 -4.60 -7.74 21.81
C ASN A 62 -5.47 -8.27 20.67
N ASP A 63 -6.39 -9.19 20.96
CA ASP A 63 -7.33 -9.74 19.98
C ASP A 63 -8.27 -8.64 19.46
N GLN A 64 -8.79 -7.77 20.34
CA GLN A 64 -9.60 -6.61 19.96
C GLN A 64 -8.83 -5.60 19.09
N ILE A 65 -7.56 -5.32 19.41
CA ILE A 65 -6.70 -4.46 18.60
C ILE A 65 -6.47 -5.09 17.21
N ALA A 66 -6.24 -6.40 17.14
CA ALA A 66 -6.08 -7.11 15.88
C ALA A 66 -7.36 -7.04 15.02
N GLU A 67 -8.53 -7.24 15.62
CA GLU A 67 -9.81 -7.13 14.92
C GLU A 67 -10.07 -5.70 14.43
N LEU A 68 -9.78 -4.69 15.27
CA LEU A 68 -9.93 -3.29 14.90
C LEU A 68 -9.00 -2.92 13.74
N ASN A 69 -7.74 -3.35 13.77
CA ASN A 69 -6.79 -3.17 12.67
C ASN A 69 -7.31 -3.80 11.37
N LYS A 70 -7.86 -5.01 11.44
CA LYS A 70 -8.48 -5.69 10.29
C LYS A 70 -9.65 -4.87 9.71
N LYS A 71 -10.53 -4.33 10.56
CA LYS A 71 -11.65 -3.47 10.12
C LYS A 71 -11.15 -2.17 9.47
N ILE A 72 -10.12 -1.56 10.04
CA ILE A 72 -9.48 -0.36 9.47
C ILE A 72 -8.90 -0.67 8.08
N ASP A 73 -8.21 -1.79 7.92
CA ASP A 73 -7.64 -2.17 6.63
C ASP A 73 -8.71 -2.49 5.59
N MET A 74 -9.81 -3.12 6.00
CA MET A 74 -10.98 -3.31 5.12
C MET A 74 -11.58 -1.98 4.66
N ALA A 75 -11.79 -1.04 5.58
CA ALA A 75 -12.31 0.28 5.25
C ALA A 75 -11.37 1.04 4.28
N ARG A 76 -10.06 0.98 4.52
CA ARG A 76 -9.04 1.57 3.63
C ARG A 76 -9.08 0.95 2.23
N ASN A 77 -9.14 -0.37 2.14
CA ASN A 77 -9.25 -1.08 0.86
C ASN A 77 -10.52 -0.72 0.08
N LEU A 78 -11.60 -0.29 0.75
CA LEU A 78 -12.79 0.23 0.08
C LEU A 78 -12.56 1.65 -0.45
N VAL A 79 -11.90 2.52 0.34
CA VAL A 79 -11.55 3.89 -0.08
C VAL A 79 -10.55 3.91 -1.23
N ASP A 80 -9.65 2.92 -1.30
CA ASP A 80 -8.73 2.77 -2.43
C ASP A 80 -9.43 2.52 -3.77
N ARG A 81 -10.71 2.13 -3.75
CA ARG A 81 -11.51 1.92 -4.97
C ARG A 81 -12.20 3.18 -5.47
N VAL A 82 -12.13 4.29 -4.73
CA VAL A 82 -12.75 5.55 -5.11
C VAL A 82 -11.96 6.14 -6.28
N ASN A 83 -12.44 5.90 -7.49
CA ASN A 83 -11.88 6.45 -8.72
C ASN A 83 -12.52 7.81 -9.06
N VAL A 84 -12.42 8.76 -8.13
CA VAL A 84 -12.92 10.12 -8.29
C VAL A 84 -11.73 11.07 -8.14
N GLY A 85 -11.54 11.99 -9.08
CA GLY A 85 -10.51 13.02 -8.96
C GLY A 85 -10.81 13.99 -7.80
N VAL A 86 -9.83 14.80 -7.42
CA VAL A 86 -9.97 15.84 -6.40
C VAL A 86 -9.88 17.21 -7.08
N GLN A 87 -10.76 18.12 -6.70
CA GLN A 87 -10.68 19.53 -7.09
C GLN A 87 -9.85 20.30 -6.05
N PHE A 88 -8.74 20.86 -6.48
CA PHE A 88 -7.84 21.67 -5.68
C PHE A 88 -8.16 23.16 -5.83
N ARG A 89 -7.89 23.89 -4.75
CA ARG A 89 -7.87 25.35 -4.65
C ARG A 89 -6.58 25.75 -3.93
N PRO A 90 -6.20 27.03 -3.94
CA PRO A 90 -4.99 27.49 -3.24
C PRO A 90 -4.90 27.11 -1.76
N SER A 91 -6.02 26.91 -1.06
CA SER A 91 -6.06 26.47 0.34
C SER A 91 -6.04 24.96 0.53
N THR A 92 -6.22 24.17 -0.54
CA THR A 92 -6.30 22.73 -0.45
C THR A 92 -4.93 22.11 -0.26
N THR A 93 -4.77 21.29 0.76
CA THR A 93 -3.57 20.46 0.96
C THR A 93 -3.95 18.99 0.98
N LEU A 94 -3.05 18.12 0.50
CA LEU A 94 -3.32 16.68 0.47
C LEU A 94 -2.03 15.88 0.60
N GLN A 95 -1.86 15.21 1.73
CA GLN A 95 -0.79 14.26 2.00
C GLN A 95 -1.31 12.83 1.85
N LEU A 96 -0.82 12.10 0.86
CA LEU A 96 -1.20 10.73 0.60
C LEU A 96 -0.46 9.73 1.50
N ARG A 97 -1.00 8.52 1.59
CA ARG A 97 -0.29 7.40 2.20
C ARG A 97 0.77 6.87 1.26
N ASN A 98 1.95 6.60 1.81
CA ASN A 98 3.03 5.99 1.05
C ASN A 98 2.67 4.54 0.67
N PRO A 99 2.78 4.17 -0.62
CA PRO A 99 2.53 2.80 -1.04
C PRO A 99 3.61 1.86 -0.52
N LYS A 100 3.29 0.55 -0.42
CA LYS A 100 4.23 -0.45 0.12
C LYS A 100 5.52 -0.54 -0.72
N ASN A 101 5.43 -0.28 -2.02
CA ASN A 101 6.53 -0.33 -2.99
C ASN A 101 7.33 0.98 -3.12
N LEU A 102 7.10 1.99 -2.26
CA LEU A 102 7.76 3.31 -2.41
C LEU A 102 9.29 3.19 -2.41
N ALA A 103 9.83 2.37 -1.50
CA ALA A 103 11.27 2.14 -1.41
C ALA A 103 11.83 1.38 -2.63
N ASP A 104 11.00 0.58 -3.31
CA ASP A 104 11.40 -0.15 -4.53
C ASP A 104 11.62 0.81 -5.72
N GLN A 105 11.13 2.05 -5.63
CA GLN A 105 11.30 3.09 -6.65
C GLN A 105 12.70 3.74 -6.64
N ALA A 106 13.61 3.27 -5.78
CA ALA A 106 14.89 3.92 -5.54
C ALA A 106 15.85 3.89 -6.74
N VAL A 107 15.82 2.85 -7.57
CA VAL A 107 16.70 2.72 -8.77
C VAL A 107 15.96 3.07 -10.05
N SER A 108 14.71 2.61 -10.16
CA SER A 108 13.80 2.92 -11.25
C SER A 108 12.46 3.34 -10.67
N SER A 109 12.00 4.52 -11.07
CA SER A 109 10.75 5.09 -10.57
C SER A 109 9.84 5.47 -11.73
N ARG A 110 8.56 5.12 -11.62
CA ARG A 110 7.50 5.63 -12.50
C ARG A 110 6.48 6.38 -11.66
N VAL A 111 6.20 7.64 -11.97
CA VAL A 111 5.13 8.40 -11.29
C VAL A 111 4.25 9.02 -12.35
N SER A 112 2.94 8.86 -12.24
CA SER A 112 2.02 9.46 -13.20
C SER A 112 0.74 9.97 -12.55
N THR A 113 0.16 10.99 -13.16
CA THR A 113 -1.11 11.57 -12.73
C THR A 113 -1.81 12.24 -13.89
N TYR A 114 -3.14 12.25 -13.87
CA TYR A 114 -3.93 13.09 -14.74
C TYR A 114 -4.21 14.42 -14.05
N PHE A 115 -4.16 15.52 -14.80
CA PHE A 115 -4.42 16.84 -14.25
C PHE A 115 -5.08 17.77 -15.28
N LYS A 116 -5.75 18.81 -14.77
CA LYS A 116 -6.41 19.86 -15.54
C LYS A 116 -6.31 21.19 -14.80
N THR A 117 -5.91 22.27 -15.47
CA THR A 117 -5.76 23.59 -14.87
C THR A 117 -5.86 24.70 -15.90
N ALA A 118 -6.42 25.85 -15.51
CA ALA A 118 -6.32 27.11 -16.25
C ALA A 118 -5.27 28.06 -15.63
N ALA A 119 -4.84 27.81 -14.40
CA ALA A 119 -3.83 28.62 -13.73
C ALA A 119 -2.45 28.35 -14.36
N PRO A 120 -1.63 29.40 -14.60
CA PRO A 120 -0.31 29.25 -15.21
C PRO A 120 0.74 28.68 -14.25
N ASN A 121 0.50 28.78 -12.94
CA ASN A 121 1.46 28.39 -11.91
C ASN A 121 0.78 27.45 -10.92
N ASN A 122 1.26 26.20 -10.83
CA ASN A 122 0.66 25.19 -9.97
C ASN A 122 1.70 24.23 -9.41
N PHE A 123 1.45 23.76 -8.19
CA PHE A 123 2.11 22.59 -7.61
C PHE A 123 1.27 21.33 -7.89
N LEU A 124 1.76 20.39 -8.71
CA LEU A 124 0.99 19.19 -9.05
C LEU A 124 1.21 18.08 -8.03
N PHE A 125 2.46 17.70 -7.77
CA PHE A 125 2.76 16.71 -6.74
C PHE A 125 4.22 16.75 -6.28
N TYR A 126 4.48 16.10 -5.15
CA TYR A 126 5.78 15.89 -4.56
C TYR A 126 5.91 14.46 -4.02
N VAL A 127 7.07 13.84 -4.24
CA VAL A 127 7.47 12.57 -3.63
C VAL A 127 8.92 12.71 -3.16
N GLY A 128 9.15 12.71 -1.85
CA GLY A 128 10.49 12.92 -1.33
C GLY A 128 10.57 13.08 0.17
N ASN A 129 11.75 13.45 0.64
CA ASN A 129 12.05 13.65 2.06
C ASN A 129 11.89 15.12 2.46
N GLU A 130 11.41 15.40 3.66
CA GLU A 130 11.43 16.77 4.19
C GLU A 130 12.87 17.26 4.35
N MET A 131 13.13 18.57 4.22
CA MET A 131 14.46 19.10 4.53
C MET A 131 14.85 18.77 5.98
N GLY A 132 16.04 18.19 6.15
CA GLY A 132 16.56 17.75 7.45
C GLY A 132 16.07 16.38 7.91
N THR A 133 15.48 15.55 7.01
CA THR A 133 14.99 14.20 7.37
C THR A 133 16.12 13.31 7.90
N ASN A 134 17.36 13.51 7.43
CA ASN A 134 18.55 12.78 7.90
C ASN A 134 18.36 11.26 7.90
N LEU A 135 18.11 10.69 6.73
CA LEU A 135 17.94 9.24 6.58
C LEU A 135 19.18 8.48 7.08
N LYS A 136 19.00 7.29 7.65
CA LYS A 136 20.12 6.46 8.13
C LYS A 136 21.13 6.11 7.03
N LYS A 137 20.66 6.00 5.79
CA LYS A 137 21.44 5.56 4.62
C LYS A 137 22.01 6.71 3.79
N THR A 138 21.46 7.91 3.90
CA THR A 138 21.92 9.09 3.17
C THR A 138 21.64 10.36 3.97
N LYS A 139 22.52 11.35 3.82
CA LYS A 139 22.30 12.70 4.37
C LYS A 139 21.55 13.62 3.40
N SER A 140 21.27 13.15 2.19
CA SER A 140 20.53 13.92 1.19
C SER A 140 19.02 13.77 1.40
N ASP A 141 18.31 14.89 1.29
CA ASP A 141 16.85 14.92 1.33
C ASP A 141 16.30 14.79 -0.09
N ASP A 142 16.49 13.60 -0.65
CA ASP A 142 16.13 13.29 -2.04
C ASP A 142 14.64 13.51 -2.31
N TYR A 143 14.33 14.02 -3.49
CA TYR A 143 12.95 14.30 -3.88
C TYR A 143 12.73 14.38 -5.39
N MET A 144 11.46 14.29 -5.79
CA MET A 144 10.96 14.72 -7.08
C MET A 144 9.66 15.50 -6.90
N ALA A 145 9.49 16.58 -7.65
CA ALA A 145 8.30 17.42 -7.65
C ALA A 145 7.93 17.80 -9.08
N LEU A 146 6.64 17.76 -9.40
CA LEU A 146 6.14 18.26 -10.67
C LEU A 146 5.32 19.53 -10.43
N GLU A 147 5.66 20.57 -11.18
CA GLU A 147 5.01 21.87 -11.14
C GLU A 147 4.60 22.30 -12.55
N VAL A 148 3.74 23.30 -12.64
CA VAL A 148 3.51 24.08 -13.85
C VAL A 148 4.05 25.48 -13.59
N GLU A 149 4.95 25.96 -14.45
CA GLU A 149 5.54 27.31 -14.39
C GLU A 149 5.25 28.03 -15.69
N ASN A 150 4.55 29.18 -15.62
CA ASN A 150 4.12 29.95 -16.79
C ASN A 150 3.35 29.13 -17.84
N GLY A 151 2.56 28.16 -17.37
CA GLY A 151 1.76 27.26 -18.21
C GLY A 151 2.50 26.04 -18.74
N TYR A 152 3.78 25.85 -18.42
CA TYR A 152 4.62 24.74 -18.89
C TYR A 152 5.02 23.81 -17.73
N PRO A 153 4.89 22.48 -17.87
CA PRO A 153 5.33 21.54 -16.84
C PRO A 153 6.83 21.57 -16.60
N VAL A 154 7.23 21.61 -15.34
CA VAL A 154 8.62 21.55 -14.87
C VAL A 154 8.74 20.44 -13.83
N LEU A 155 9.50 19.41 -14.15
CA LEU A 155 9.89 18.40 -13.17
C LEU A 155 11.17 18.87 -12.48
N ARG A 156 11.16 18.87 -11.16
CA ARG A 156 12.27 19.22 -10.29
C ARG A 156 12.69 18.02 -9.48
N LEU A 157 13.98 17.79 -9.34
CA LEU A 157 14.47 16.61 -8.63
C LEU A 157 15.86 16.80 -8.07
N ASP A 158 16.14 16.10 -6.98
CA ASP A 158 17.47 15.98 -6.39
C ASP A 158 17.69 14.53 -5.94
N LEU A 159 18.79 13.93 -6.38
CA LEU A 159 19.24 12.59 -5.98
C LEU A 159 20.43 12.63 -5.01
N GLY A 160 20.67 13.79 -4.38
CA GLY A 160 21.82 14.09 -3.55
C GLY A 160 23.00 14.69 -4.31
N ASN A 161 22.82 15.13 -5.56
CA ASN A 161 23.84 15.85 -6.34
C ASN A 161 23.55 17.36 -6.41
N GLY A 162 22.43 17.81 -5.84
CA GLY A 162 21.87 19.14 -6.01
C GLY A 162 20.67 19.13 -6.94
N PRO A 163 19.81 20.16 -6.83
CA PRO A 163 18.54 20.21 -7.55
C PRO A 163 18.73 20.45 -9.06
N GLU A 164 17.99 19.70 -9.87
CA GLU A 164 17.92 19.85 -11.31
C GLU A 164 16.47 19.94 -11.81
N ASN A 165 16.31 20.54 -12.99
CA ASN A 165 15.03 20.76 -13.62
C ASN A 165 14.97 20.11 -15.02
N VAL A 166 13.81 19.54 -15.37
CA VAL A 166 13.44 19.02 -16.69
C VAL A 166 12.20 19.78 -17.15
N PHE A 167 12.33 20.55 -18.23
CA PHE A 167 11.28 21.42 -18.75
C PHE A 167 10.54 20.75 -19.91
N SER A 168 9.21 20.69 -19.86
CA SER A 168 8.39 20.33 -21.01
C SER A 168 8.06 21.58 -21.83
N ASN A 169 8.09 21.46 -23.15
CA ASN A 169 7.67 22.53 -24.07
C ASN A 169 6.16 22.55 -24.35
N LYS A 170 5.39 21.62 -23.76
CA LYS A 170 3.94 21.56 -23.93
C LYS A 170 3.25 22.52 -22.97
N TYR A 171 2.49 23.47 -23.52
CA TYR A 171 1.58 24.32 -22.74
C TYR A 171 0.38 23.49 -22.24
N VAL A 172 0.03 23.62 -20.96
CA VAL A 172 -1.03 22.82 -20.29
C VAL A 172 -2.02 23.64 -19.46
N ALA A 173 -1.84 24.96 -19.37
CA ALA A 173 -2.72 25.86 -18.61
C ALA A 173 -3.87 26.38 -19.48
N ASP A 174 -4.62 25.48 -20.09
CA ASP A 174 -5.72 25.74 -21.03
C ASP A 174 -7.05 25.06 -20.63
N ASP A 175 -7.13 24.58 -19.39
CA ASP A 175 -8.25 23.84 -18.82
C ASP A 175 -8.58 22.50 -19.54
N ASN A 176 -7.62 21.93 -20.29
CA ASN A 176 -7.73 20.57 -20.83
C ASN A 176 -7.09 19.52 -19.90
N TRP A 177 -7.54 18.27 -20.04
CA TRP A 177 -6.97 17.14 -19.32
C TRP A 177 -5.69 16.64 -19.98
N TYR A 178 -4.63 16.50 -19.19
CA TYR A 178 -3.35 15.92 -19.57
C TYR A 178 -2.98 14.77 -18.64
N GLU A 179 -2.11 13.88 -19.10
CA GLU A 179 -1.40 12.91 -18.24
C GLU A 179 0.07 13.30 -18.15
N ALA A 180 0.57 13.56 -16.95
CA ALA A 180 2.00 13.63 -16.71
C ALA A 180 2.51 12.23 -16.36
N VAL A 181 3.55 11.78 -17.05
CA VAL A 181 4.24 10.52 -16.80
C VAL A 181 5.73 10.80 -16.65
N ILE A 182 6.28 10.45 -15.50
CA ILE A 182 7.71 10.53 -15.23
C ILE A 182 8.26 9.13 -15.11
N GLU A 183 9.29 8.84 -15.90
CA GLU A 183 10.04 7.59 -15.84
C GLU A 183 11.50 7.93 -15.56
N ARG A 184 12.09 7.31 -14.55
CA ARG A 184 13.50 7.47 -14.23
C ARG A 184 14.16 6.11 -14.11
N THR A 185 15.37 5.98 -14.65
CA THR A 185 16.25 4.83 -14.47
C THR A 185 17.66 5.33 -14.20
N GLY A 186 18.10 5.20 -12.95
CA GLY A 186 19.34 5.82 -12.49
C GLY A 186 19.32 7.34 -12.70
N PRO A 187 20.35 7.96 -13.30
CA PRO A 187 20.36 9.40 -13.55
C PRO A 187 19.50 9.81 -14.76
N ASN A 188 18.98 8.87 -15.56
CA ASN A 188 18.21 9.20 -16.76
C ASN A 188 16.74 9.40 -16.41
N VAL A 189 16.19 10.54 -16.80
CA VAL A 189 14.83 10.99 -16.51
C VAL A 189 14.12 11.28 -17.82
N LYS A 190 12.87 10.84 -17.90
CA LYS A 190 11.96 11.08 -19.01
C LYS A 190 10.67 11.66 -18.45
N LEU A 191 10.34 12.89 -18.86
CA LEU A 191 9.06 13.53 -18.58
C LEU A 191 8.23 13.48 -19.86
N THR A 192 7.05 12.88 -19.78
CA THR A 192 6.09 12.80 -20.89
C THR A 192 4.77 13.43 -20.49
N ILE A 193 4.29 14.38 -21.30
CA ILE A 193 2.94 14.95 -21.18
C ILE A 193 2.09 14.35 -22.29
N ARG A 194 1.08 13.55 -21.94
CA ARG A 194 0.13 13.00 -22.90
C ARG A 194 -1.08 13.90 -23.06
N GLU A 195 -1.47 14.10 -24.31
CA GLU A 195 -2.61 14.89 -24.73
C GLU A 195 -3.51 14.02 -25.61
N GLU A 196 -4.82 14.16 -25.46
CA GLU A 196 -5.80 13.61 -26.40
C GLU A 196 -6.40 14.76 -27.21
N GLN A 197 -6.14 14.75 -28.52
CA GLN A 197 -6.66 15.74 -29.45
C GLN A 197 -8.18 15.57 -29.67
N PRO A 198 -8.88 16.58 -30.21
CA PRO A 198 -10.32 16.51 -30.43
C PRO A 198 -10.80 15.36 -31.33
N ASP A 199 -9.94 14.84 -32.19
CA ASP A 199 -10.16 13.66 -33.04
C ASP A 199 -9.96 12.32 -32.32
N GLY A 200 -9.50 12.36 -31.06
CA GLY A 200 -9.18 11.20 -30.23
C GLY A 200 -7.75 10.69 -30.40
N GLU A 201 -6.91 11.32 -31.22
CA GLU A 201 -5.50 10.96 -31.33
C GLU A 201 -4.75 11.31 -30.03
N GLN A 202 -3.93 10.38 -29.54
CA GLN A 202 -3.11 10.60 -28.35
C GLN A 202 -1.67 10.94 -28.75
N ILE A 203 -1.21 12.12 -28.33
CA ILE A 203 0.12 12.64 -28.61
C ILE A 203 0.94 12.67 -27.32
N ASN A 204 2.19 12.22 -27.41
CA ASN A 204 3.15 12.23 -26.30
C ASN A 204 4.21 13.31 -26.52
N HIS A 205 4.22 14.33 -25.66
CA HIS A 205 5.26 15.35 -25.62
C HIS A 205 6.33 14.94 -24.62
N THR A 206 7.46 14.42 -25.11
CA THR A 206 8.50 13.81 -24.27
C THR A 206 9.74 14.70 -24.20
N THR A 207 10.29 14.88 -23.00
CA THR A 207 11.61 15.46 -22.76
C THR A 207 12.45 14.50 -21.92
N GLU A 208 13.69 14.27 -22.35
CA GLU A 208 14.65 13.40 -21.65
C GLU A 208 15.83 14.23 -21.15
N LYS A 209 16.33 13.89 -19.96
CA LYS A 209 17.51 14.51 -19.36
C LYS A 209 18.28 13.50 -18.54
N THR A 210 19.61 13.52 -18.67
CA THR A 210 20.51 12.80 -17.75
C THR A 210 20.98 13.77 -16.68
N LEU A 211 20.74 13.42 -15.42
CA LEU A 211 21.19 14.19 -14.27
C LEU A 211 22.71 14.10 -14.10
N ILE A 212 23.28 15.17 -13.58
CA ILE A 212 24.70 15.37 -13.36
C ILE A 212 25.04 14.92 -11.94
N GLY A 213 26.18 14.25 -11.81
CA GLY A 213 26.78 13.88 -10.54
C GLY A 213 26.80 12.37 -10.27
N PRO A 214 27.48 11.95 -9.18
CA PRO A 214 27.74 10.54 -8.90
C PRO A 214 26.52 9.78 -8.37
N ASN A 215 25.58 10.46 -7.70
CA ASN A 215 24.42 9.80 -7.12
C ASN A 215 23.34 9.53 -8.18
N SER A 216 22.77 8.33 -8.15
CA SER A 216 21.77 7.87 -9.12
C SER A 216 20.57 7.18 -8.47
N ILE A 217 20.53 7.15 -7.14
CA ILE A 217 19.48 6.50 -6.34
C ILE A 217 18.60 7.60 -5.77
N LEU A 218 17.28 7.44 -5.89
CA LEU A 218 16.29 8.28 -5.22
C LEU A 218 15.99 7.64 -3.85
N ASN A 219 16.65 8.12 -2.80
CA ASN A 219 16.55 7.52 -1.47
C ASN A 219 15.23 7.88 -0.80
N LEU A 220 14.22 7.04 -0.99
CA LEU A 220 12.92 7.14 -0.33
C LEU A 220 12.81 6.17 0.85
N ASP A 221 12.15 6.60 1.91
CA ASP A 221 11.79 5.80 3.06
C ASP A 221 10.28 5.74 3.21
N ARG A 222 9.74 4.55 3.44
CA ARG A 222 8.30 4.32 3.52
C ARG A 222 7.62 5.12 4.63
N ASN A 223 8.31 5.42 5.73
CA ASN A 223 7.73 6.09 6.90
C ASN A 223 8.10 7.58 6.97
N LEU A 224 9.29 7.94 6.48
CA LEU A 224 9.81 9.30 6.59
C LEU A 224 9.49 10.16 5.37
N SER A 225 9.56 9.59 4.16
CA SER A 225 9.21 10.34 2.93
C SER A 225 7.74 10.73 2.93
N LYS A 226 7.40 11.80 2.20
CA LYS A 226 6.04 12.31 2.03
C LYS A 226 5.64 12.26 0.56
N VAL A 227 4.34 12.07 0.36
CA VAL A 227 3.69 12.18 -0.95
C VAL A 227 2.62 13.27 -0.82
N PHE A 228 2.78 14.37 -1.54
CA PHE A 228 1.78 15.44 -1.61
C PHE A 228 1.23 15.57 -3.03
N VAL A 229 -0.05 15.92 -3.15
CA VAL A 229 -0.71 16.19 -4.45
C VAL A 229 -1.51 17.47 -4.34
N GLY A 230 -1.36 18.38 -5.30
CA GLY A 230 -2.12 19.63 -5.43
C GLY A 230 -1.85 20.70 -4.35
N GLY A 231 -1.31 20.33 -3.19
CA GLY A 231 -0.81 21.29 -2.19
C GLY A 231 -0.22 20.61 -0.95
N TYR A 232 0.59 21.35 -0.20
CA TYR A 232 1.23 20.89 1.03
C TYR A 232 1.10 21.94 2.16
N PRO A 233 1.11 21.52 3.44
CA PRO A 233 0.93 22.45 4.55
C PRO A 233 2.16 23.34 4.73
N ALA A 234 1.95 24.59 5.17
CA ALA A 234 3.02 25.56 5.41
C ALA A 234 4.03 25.13 6.49
N THR A 235 3.69 24.14 7.32
CA THR A 235 4.58 23.56 8.34
C THR A 235 5.62 22.61 7.75
N PHE A 236 5.44 22.15 6.51
CA PHE A 236 6.38 21.25 5.84
C PHE A 236 7.59 22.03 5.30
N ALA A 237 8.80 21.62 5.69
CA ALA A 237 10.02 22.21 5.19
C ALA A 237 10.35 21.71 3.76
N MET A 238 9.79 22.39 2.76
CA MET A 238 9.97 22.11 1.33
C MET A 238 11.33 22.59 0.81
N GLN A 239 11.89 21.89 -0.19
CA GLN A 239 13.13 22.29 -0.85
C GLN A 239 12.99 23.60 -1.63
N ASP A 240 13.98 24.49 -1.50
CA ASP A 240 14.00 25.83 -2.10
C ASP A 240 13.77 25.87 -3.62
N ASN A 241 14.12 24.79 -4.33
CA ASN A 241 13.94 24.73 -5.78
C ASN A 241 12.46 24.49 -6.18
N VAL A 242 11.60 24.00 -5.27
CA VAL A 242 10.14 23.89 -5.46
C VAL A 242 9.53 25.27 -5.25
N LYS A 243 8.91 25.84 -6.29
CA LYS A 243 8.52 27.26 -6.30
C LYS A 243 7.09 27.51 -5.84
N TYR A 244 6.20 26.54 -6.04
CA TYR A 244 4.77 26.68 -5.81
C TYR A 244 4.31 25.73 -4.70
N SER A 245 3.28 26.13 -3.97
CA SER A 245 2.76 25.37 -2.83
C SER A 245 1.34 24.87 -2.99
N SER A 246 0.65 25.28 -4.05
CA SER A 246 -0.75 24.99 -4.26
C SER A 246 -1.12 24.87 -5.73
N MET A 247 -2.30 24.32 -5.99
CA MET A 247 -2.91 24.16 -7.31
C MET A 247 -4.31 24.76 -7.34
N ASP A 248 -4.69 25.31 -8.49
CA ASP A 248 -6.08 25.58 -8.83
C ASP A 248 -6.47 24.76 -10.06
N GLY A 249 -7.13 23.64 -9.83
CA GLY A 249 -7.44 22.68 -10.89
C GLY A 249 -7.85 21.31 -10.36
N SER A 250 -7.88 20.32 -11.24
CA SER A 250 -8.31 18.95 -10.92
C SER A 250 -7.17 17.96 -11.10
N VAL A 251 -7.10 16.94 -10.22
CA VAL A 251 -6.15 15.81 -10.35
C VAL A 251 -6.91 14.49 -10.23
N GLU A 252 -6.54 13.49 -11.02
CA GLU A 252 -7.09 12.13 -10.98
C GLU A 252 -5.97 11.09 -11.23
N GLY A 253 -6.16 9.87 -10.74
CA GLY A 253 -5.36 8.71 -11.17
C GLY A 253 -3.87 8.80 -10.85
N PHE A 254 -3.54 9.15 -9.60
CA PHE A 254 -2.15 9.21 -9.13
C PHE A 254 -1.57 7.80 -8.95
N MET A 255 -0.41 7.55 -9.55
CA MET A 255 0.26 6.25 -9.59
C MET A 255 1.74 6.39 -9.19
N ILE A 256 2.24 5.44 -8.39
CA ILE A 256 3.66 5.28 -8.09
C ILE A 256 4.07 3.83 -8.40
N GLY A 257 5.00 3.67 -9.32
CA GLY A 257 5.29 2.41 -9.99
C GLY A 257 4.05 1.89 -10.71
N ASP A 258 3.68 0.66 -10.40
CA ASP A 258 2.44 0.02 -10.86
C ASP A 258 1.31 0.07 -9.80
N GLN A 259 1.49 0.84 -8.72
CA GLN A 259 0.50 0.93 -7.64
C GLN A 259 -0.31 2.23 -7.74
N PRO A 260 -1.65 2.14 -7.86
CA PRO A 260 -2.51 3.30 -7.68
C PRO A 260 -2.44 3.75 -6.23
N VAL A 261 -2.29 5.07 -6.05
CA VAL A 261 -2.31 5.70 -4.73
C VAL A 261 -3.57 6.55 -4.68
N SER A 262 -4.53 6.12 -3.85
CA SER A 262 -5.83 6.78 -3.79
C SER A 262 -5.71 8.19 -3.22
N LEU A 263 -6.29 9.16 -3.94
CA LEU A 263 -6.40 10.55 -3.50
C LEU A 263 -7.32 10.70 -2.27
N TRP A 264 -8.16 9.69 -1.99
CA TRP A 264 -9.11 9.69 -0.87
C TRP A 264 -8.64 8.85 0.33
N ASN A 265 -7.60 8.03 0.16
CA ASN A 265 -6.95 7.30 1.25
C ASN A 265 -5.71 8.07 1.76
N PHE A 266 -5.93 9.31 2.18
CA PHE A 266 -4.88 10.22 2.60
C PHE A 266 -4.53 10.08 4.10
N VAL A 267 -3.38 10.64 4.48
CA VAL A 267 -2.94 10.77 5.87
C VAL A 267 -3.50 12.06 6.47
N GLN A 268 -3.39 13.16 5.74
CA GLN A 268 -3.82 14.50 6.14
C GLN A 268 -4.28 15.27 4.90
N GLY A 269 -5.26 16.15 5.08
CA GLY A 269 -5.69 17.08 4.04
C GLY A 269 -6.53 18.21 4.65
N GLU A 270 -6.46 19.37 4.01
CA GLU A 270 -7.24 20.57 4.36
C GLU A 270 -8.01 21.00 3.12
N ASP A 271 -9.26 21.45 3.29
CA ASP A 271 -10.14 21.89 2.19
C ASP A 271 -10.25 20.91 0.99
N ASN A 272 -10.08 19.60 1.23
CA ASN A 272 -10.09 18.54 0.21
C ASN A 272 -11.45 17.82 0.12
N ASN A 273 -12.54 18.58 0.30
CA ASN A 273 -13.90 18.05 0.41
C ASN A 273 -14.69 18.04 -0.92
N ARG A 274 -14.03 18.29 -2.05
CA ARG A 274 -14.68 18.36 -3.37
C ARG A 274 -14.06 17.37 -4.35
N GLY A 275 -14.89 16.46 -4.85
CA GLY A 275 -14.55 15.66 -6.02
C GLY A 275 -14.46 16.54 -7.27
N ALA A 276 -13.52 16.19 -8.15
CA ALA A 276 -13.47 16.75 -9.50
C ALA A 276 -14.51 16.08 -10.39
N MET A 277 -14.93 16.80 -11.45
CA MET A 277 -15.64 16.16 -12.55
C MET A 277 -14.73 15.13 -13.21
N GLN A 278 -15.27 13.96 -13.50
CA GLN A 278 -14.52 12.89 -14.15
C GLN A 278 -13.95 13.37 -15.49
N ARG A 279 -12.75 12.88 -15.83
CA ARG A 279 -12.10 13.18 -17.10
C ARG A 279 -12.99 12.83 -18.28
N ASN A 280 -12.97 13.68 -19.30
CA ASN A 280 -13.64 13.47 -20.59
C ASN A 280 -12.65 13.20 -21.74
N ARG A 281 -11.35 13.08 -21.41
CA ARG A 281 -10.22 12.81 -22.29
C ARG A 281 -9.28 11.83 -21.61
N LEU A 282 -8.45 11.15 -22.39
CA LEU A 282 -7.50 10.13 -21.94
C LEU A 282 -8.22 9.02 -21.16
N LEU A 283 -9.44 8.71 -21.59
CA LEU A 283 -10.25 7.67 -20.96
C LEU A 283 -9.62 6.32 -21.26
N SER A 284 -9.29 5.55 -20.22
CA SER A 284 -8.87 4.17 -20.40
C SER A 284 -10.07 3.34 -20.86
N LEU A 285 -10.26 3.21 -22.18
CA LEU A 285 -11.29 2.36 -22.76
C LEU A 285 -11.07 0.88 -22.45
N LYS A 286 -9.86 0.49 -22.04
CA LYS A 286 -9.62 -0.79 -21.36
C LYS A 286 -10.17 -0.69 -19.94
N ARG A 287 -11.44 -1.08 -19.77
CA ARG A 287 -11.93 -1.52 -18.45
C ARG A 287 -10.95 -2.59 -17.97
N THR A 288 -10.18 -2.29 -16.94
CA THR A 288 -9.43 -3.32 -16.22
C THR A 288 -10.48 -4.21 -15.56
N THR A 289 -10.82 -5.32 -16.20
CA THR A 289 -11.73 -6.34 -15.65
C THR A 289 -11.06 -7.17 -14.55
N GLY A 290 -9.76 -7.01 -14.35
CA GLY A 290 -8.97 -7.70 -13.33
C GLY A 290 -8.80 -6.91 -12.05
N TYR A 291 -8.72 -7.63 -10.93
CA TYR A 291 -8.39 -7.08 -9.61
C TYR A 291 -6.92 -7.37 -9.28
N ARG A 292 -6.23 -6.43 -8.64
CA ARG A 292 -4.89 -6.65 -8.11
C ARG A 292 -4.98 -7.06 -6.64
N PHE A 293 -4.40 -8.21 -6.30
CA PHE A 293 -4.32 -8.70 -4.94
C PHE A 293 -2.89 -8.52 -4.41
N ASN A 294 -2.78 -7.97 -3.20
CA ASN A 294 -1.55 -7.97 -2.41
C ASN A 294 -1.61 -9.14 -1.41
N ALA A 295 -0.49 -9.48 -0.75
CA ALA A 295 -0.35 -10.65 0.13
C ALA A 295 -1.45 -10.80 1.21
N ASP A 296 -2.03 -9.68 1.66
CA ASP A 296 -3.03 -9.64 2.74
C ASP A 296 -4.47 -9.41 2.24
N SER A 297 -4.73 -9.56 0.93
CA SER A 297 -6.02 -9.23 0.33
C SER A 297 -6.76 -10.46 -0.18
N PHE A 298 -8.09 -10.45 -0.05
CA PHE A 298 -8.97 -11.47 -0.58
C PHE A 298 -10.33 -10.85 -0.94
N VAL A 299 -11.09 -11.54 -1.77
CA VAL A 299 -12.49 -11.21 -2.09
C VAL A 299 -13.34 -12.43 -1.77
N ILE A 300 -14.42 -12.22 -1.04
CA ILE A 300 -15.44 -13.24 -0.80
C ILE A 300 -16.54 -13.04 -1.83
N LEU A 301 -16.84 -14.11 -2.57
CA LEU A 301 -17.95 -14.14 -3.52
C LEU A 301 -19.10 -14.95 -2.93
N ASP A 302 -20.32 -14.48 -3.14
CA ASP A 302 -21.52 -15.24 -2.79
C ASP A 302 -21.57 -16.50 -3.67
N ASN A 303 -21.58 -17.67 -3.02
CA ASN A 303 -21.60 -18.94 -3.72
C ASN A 303 -23.02 -19.47 -4.03
N ARG A 304 -24.08 -18.82 -3.49
CA ARG A 304 -25.48 -19.22 -3.71
C ARG A 304 -25.89 -19.39 -5.17
N PRO A 305 -25.46 -18.55 -6.14
CA PRO A 305 -25.82 -18.74 -7.55
C PRO A 305 -25.06 -19.89 -8.23
N TYR A 306 -24.06 -20.50 -7.59
CA TYR A 306 -23.23 -21.56 -8.17
C TYR A 306 -23.54 -22.93 -7.55
N SER A 307 -23.92 -23.90 -8.38
CA SER A 307 -24.04 -25.29 -7.95
C SER A 307 -22.67 -25.97 -7.99
N LEU A 308 -22.10 -26.25 -6.81
CA LEU A 308 -20.78 -26.87 -6.67
C LEU A 308 -20.84 -28.37 -6.33
N LYS A 309 -22.01 -29.01 -6.48
CA LYS A 309 -22.29 -30.37 -5.99
C LYS A 309 -21.63 -31.46 -6.85
N SER A 310 -22.08 -31.65 -8.08
CA SER A 310 -21.64 -32.76 -8.94
C SER A 310 -20.49 -32.36 -9.86
N ARG A 311 -20.69 -31.29 -10.63
CA ARG A 311 -19.74 -30.78 -11.62
C ARG A 311 -19.45 -29.31 -11.38
N THR A 312 -18.19 -28.92 -11.47
CA THR A 312 -17.75 -27.53 -11.25
C THR A 312 -16.75 -27.16 -12.32
N ASN A 313 -16.91 -25.97 -12.90
CA ASN A 313 -15.99 -25.40 -13.87
C ASN A 313 -15.57 -24.02 -13.37
N ILE A 314 -14.28 -23.87 -13.12
CA ILE A 314 -13.67 -22.64 -12.65
C ILE A 314 -12.70 -22.17 -13.72
N LYS A 315 -12.95 -20.96 -14.24
CA LYS A 315 -12.04 -20.28 -15.15
C LYS A 315 -11.60 -18.98 -14.52
N LEU A 316 -10.29 -18.74 -14.47
CA LEU A 316 -9.70 -17.47 -14.03
C LEU A 316 -8.53 -17.10 -14.93
N ASP A 317 -8.37 -15.80 -15.16
CA ASP A 317 -7.19 -15.23 -15.80
C ASP A 317 -6.32 -14.61 -14.70
N PHE A 318 -5.02 -14.88 -14.69
CA PHE A 318 -4.09 -14.39 -13.66
C PHE A 318 -2.76 -13.93 -14.26
N LYS A 319 -2.06 -13.06 -13.53
CA LYS A 319 -0.72 -12.57 -13.85
C LYS A 319 0.04 -12.37 -12.54
N THR A 320 1.21 -13.00 -12.39
CA THR A 320 2.00 -12.88 -11.15
C THR A 320 3.49 -13.16 -11.39
N VAL A 321 4.31 -12.67 -10.46
CA VAL A 321 5.74 -13.05 -10.31
C VAL A 321 5.97 -13.85 -9.03
N SER A 322 4.97 -13.93 -8.14
CA SER A 322 5.06 -14.68 -6.89
C SER A 322 5.02 -16.19 -7.18
N PRO A 323 5.96 -16.99 -6.64
CA PRO A 323 5.98 -18.43 -6.87
C PRO A 323 4.87 -19.17 -6.12
N ASN A 324 4.35 -18.59 -5.04
CA ASN A 324 3.36 -19.21 -4.17
C ASN A 324 2.17 -18.27 -3.96
N GLY A 325 0.94 -18.81 -3.97
CA GLY A 325 -0.26 -18.02 -3.69
C GLY A 325 -1.58 -18.77 -3.92
N LEU A 326 -2.56 -18.51 -3.05
CA LEU A 326 -3.92 -19.03 -3.19
C LEU A 326 -4.73 -18.12 -4.14
N MET A 327 -5.31 -18.69 -5.20
CA MET A 327 -6.09 -17.94 -6.18
C MET A 327 -7.60 -18.14 -6.02
N PHE A 328 -8.01 -19.36 -5.63
CA PHE A 328 -9.40 -19.70 -5.41
C PHE A 328 -9.52 -20.67 -4.25
N LEU A 329 -10.52 -20.48 -3.39
CA LEU A 329 -10.89 -21.42 -2.34
C LEU A 329 -12.40 -21.39 -2.14
N VAL A 330 -12.98 -22.58 -2.10
CA VAL A 330 -14.33 -22.80 -1.60
C VAL A 330 -14.32 -24.04 -0.73
N GLY A 331 -15.01 -24.00 0.40
CA GLY A 331 -15.12 -25.14 1.28
C GLY A 331 -16.22 -24.91 2.30
N GLN A 332 -16.76 -26.01 2.81
CA GLN A 332 -17.70 -25.98 3.91
C GLN A 332 -16.93 -26.35 5.19
N VAL A 333 -17.01 -25.45 6.16
CA VAL A 333 -16.49 -25.68 7.51
C VAL A 333 -17.70 -25.99 8.38
N ASP A 334 -17.69 -27.12 9.07
CA ASP A 334 -18.72 -27.43 10.07
C ASP A 334 -18.47 -26.70 11.39
N ASP A 335 -19.44 -26.75 12.31
CA ASP A 335 -19.37 -26.08 13.61
C ASP A 335 -18.22 -26.58 14.51
N ALA A 336 -17.59 -27.72 14.16
CA ALA A 336 -16.42 -28.28 14.81
C ALA A 336 -15.10 -27.90 14.10
N ALA A 337 -15.13 -26.93 13.19
CA ALA A 337 -14.02 -26.50 12.34
C ALA A 337 -13.44 -27.60 11.44
N LYS A 338 -14.20 -28.68 11.18
CA LYS A 338 -13.79 -29.72 10.22
C LYS A 338 -14.32 -29.38 8.83
N THR A 339 -13.44 -29.49 7.86
CA THR A 339 -13.77 -29.29 6.44
C THR A 339 -14.42 -30.56 5.90
N SER A 340 -15.73 -30.52 5.64
CA SER A 340 -16.48 -31.63 5.02
C SER A 340 -16.14 -31.81 3.52
N GLY A 341 -15.60 -30.76 2.90
CA GLY A 341 -15.08 -30.77 1.55
C GLY A 341 -14.55 -29.38 1.15
N PHE A 342 -13.60 -29.35 0.22
CA PHE A 342 -13.07 -28.09 -0.31
C PHE A 342 -12.62 -28.25 -1.76
N MET A 343 -12.46 -27.13 -2.45
CA MET A 343 -11.76 -27.02 -3.73
C MET A 343 -10.88 -25.77 -3.70
N SER A 344 -9.62 -25.91 -4.13
CA SER A 344 -8.66 -24.81 -4.22
C SER A 344 -7.94 -24.82 -5.56
N ILE A 345 -7.61 -23.62 -6.05
CA ILE A 345 -6.62 -23.40 -7.11
C ILE A 345 -5.54 -22.51 -6.53
N GLU A 346 -4.29 -22.94 -6.65
CA GLU A 346 -3.14 -22.28 -6.05
C GLU A 346 -1.90 -22.39 -6.95
N LEU A 347 -0.93 -21.52 -6.69
CA LEU A 347 0.42 -21.62 -7.19
C LEU A 347 1.31 -22.23 -6.11
N ARG A 348 2.07 -23.26 -6.48
CA ARG A 348 3.13 -23.87 -5.66
C ARG A 348 4.41 -23.92 -6.49
N ASP A 349 5.43 -23.21 -6.04
CA ASP A 349 6.72 -23.08 -6.74
C ASP A 349 6.57 -22.73 -8.24
N GLY A 350 5.64 -21.82 -8.54
CA GLY A 350 5.32 -21.34 -9.89
C GLY A 350 4.34 -22.23 -10.67
N SER A 351 4.08 -23.46 -10.21
CA SER A 351 3.18 -24.42 -10.87
C SER A 351 1.75 -24.26 -10.40
N VAL A 352 0.78 -24.36 -11.31
CA VAL A 352 -0.64 -24.29 -10.94
C VAL A 352 -1.09 -25.65 -10.43
N VAL A 353 -1.73 -25.66 -9.26
CA VAL A 353 -2.27 -26.84 -8.59
C VAL A 353 -3.76 -26.64 -8.36
N PHE A 354 -4.55 -27.63 -8.79
CA PHE A 354 -5.96 -27.76 -8.49
C PHE A 354 -6.16 -28.93 -7.52
N GLN A 355 -6.71 -28.65 -6.36
CA GLN A 355 -6.92 -29.64 -5.31
C GLN A 355 -8.37 -29.62 -4.85
N PHE A 356 -8.95 -30.78 -4.59
CA PHE A 356 -10.26 -30.87 -3.99
C PHE A 356 -10.41 -32.07 -3.06
N LYS A 357 -11.24 -31.91 -2.04
CA LYS A 357 -11.62 -32.94 -1.09
C LYS A 357 -13.10 -33.26 -1.22
N LEU A 358 -13.42 -34.53 -1.44
CA LEU A 358 -14.76 -35.09 -1.39
C LEU A 358 -14.75 -36.21 -0.35
N ASP A 359 -15.63 -36.10 0.64
CA ASP A 359 -15.65 -36.96 1.83
C ASP A 359 -14.29 -36.85 2.55
N ASP A 360 -13.45 -37.91 2.49
CA ASP A 360 -12.09 -37.96 3.03
C ASP A 360 -11.00 -38.21 1.98
N VAL A 361 -11.35 -38.18 0.70
CA VAL A 361 -10.40 -38.35 -0.40
C VAL A 361 -9.99 -36.99 -0.96
N VAL A 362 -8.68 -36.78 -1.04
CA VAL A 362 -8.08 -35.59 -1.65
C VAL A 362 -7.57 -35.96 -3.03
N THR A 363 -8.09 -35.29 -4.06
CA THR A 363 -7.56 -35.36 -5.42
C THR A 363 -6.74 -34.10 -5.71
N LEU A 364 -5.56 -34.29 -6.32
CA LEU A 364 -4.66 -33.21 -6.72
C LEU A 364 -4.32 -33.38 -8.20
N VAL A 365 -4.48 -32.30 -8.96
CA VAL A 365 -4.10 -32.19 -10.36
C VAL A 365 -3.17 -31.00 -10.49
N ALA A 366 -2.01 -31.18 -11.10
CA ALA A 366 -1.02 -30.12 -11.24
C ALA A 366 -0.50 -30.06 -12.67
N ASP A 367 -0.20 -28.84 -13.14
CA ASP A 367 0.57 -28.62 -14.35
C ASP A 367 1.99 -28.20 -13.93
N ASN A 368 2.99 -29.03 -14.26
CA ASN A 368 4.38 -28.86 -13.84
C ASN A 368 5.12 -27.71 -14.56
N ARG A 369 4.41 -26.88 -15.34
CA ARG A 369 4.95 -25.66 -15.94
C ARG A 369 4.92 -24.51 -14.94
N ALA A 370 5.95 -23.67 -14.97
CA ALA A 370 5.98 -22.43 -14.19
C ALA A 370 5.23 -21.31 -14.91
N TYR A 371 4.36 -20.60 -14.19
CA TYR A 371 3.48 -19.55 -14.69
C TYR A 371 3.65 -18.19 -13.98
N ASN A 372 4.65 -18.07 -13.12
CA ASN A 372 5.00 -16.84 -12.41
C ASN A 372 6.00 -15.97 -13.21
N ASP A 373 5.81 -15.88 -14.51
CA ASP A 373 6.66 -15.16 -15.48
C ASP A 373 6.27 -13.67 -15.66
N GLY A 374 5.28 -13.20 -14.90
CA GLY A 374 4.74 -11.87 -15.06
C GLY A 374 3.96 -11.67 -16.35
N GLN A 375 3.47 -12.72 -17.01
CA GLN A 375 2.54 -12.67 -18.14
C GLN A 375 1.13 -13.12 -17.75
N TRP A 376 0.15 -12.82 -18.60
CA TRP A 376 -1.23 -13.25 -18.40
C TRP A 376 -1.40 -14.72 -18.81
N HIS A 377 -2.00 -15.51 -17.92
CA HIS A 377 -2.33 -16.92 -18.12
C HIS A 377 -3.79 -17.18 -17.79
N THR A 378 -4.38 -18.21 -18.40
CA THR A 378 -5.75 -18.65 -18.12
C THR A 378 -5.72 -20.04 -17.51
N VAL A 379 -6.30 -20.21 -16.31
CA VAL A 379 -6.53 -21.51 -15.69
C VAL A 379 -7.97 -21.96 -15.95
N LYS A 380 -8.16 -23.24 -16.26
CA LYS A 380 -9.48 -23.87 -16.41
C LYS A 380 -9.53 -25.17 -15.62
N ALA A 381 -9.96 -25.08 -14.37
CA ALA A 381 -10.16 -26.27 -13.54
C ALA A 381 -11.57 -26.81 -13.72
N VAL A 382 -11.69 -28.09 -14.06
CA VAL A 382 -12.96 -28.81 -14.16
C VAL A 382 -12.93 -29.96 -13.18
N ARG A 383 -13.96 -30.03 -12.32
CA ARG A 383 -14.25 -31.20 -11.49
C ARG A 383 -15.54 -31.84 -11.97
N ASP A 384 -15.53 -33.15 -12.17
CA ASP A 384 -16.73 -33.95 -12.42
C ASP A 384 -16.71 -35.17 -11.49
N GLY A 385 -17.52 -35.12 -10.43
CA GLY A 385 -17.42 -36.10 -9.35
C GLY A 385 -16.01 -36.10 -8.73
N ARG A 386 -15.34 -37.27 -8.75
CA ARG A 386 -13.98 -37.46 -8.22
C ARG A 386 -12.87 -37.17 -9.23
N ASP A 387 -13.23 -36.95 -10.49
CA ASP A 387 -12.29 -36.66 -11.56
C ASP A 387 -12.02 -35.16 -11.65
N GLY A 388 -10.75 -34.82 -11.86
CA GLY A 388 -10.27 -33.46 -11.99
C GLY A 388 -9.44 -33.27 -13.25
N VAL A 389 -9.61 -32.14 -13.91
CA VAL A 389 -8.80 -31.70 -15.05
C VAL A 389 -8.38 -30.26 -14.81
N LEU A 390 -7.13 -29.94 -15.15
CA LEU A 390 -6.53 -28.62 -15.01
C LEU A 390 -6.00 -28.09 -16.35
#